data_AF-A0A7X6X5W8-F1
#
_entry.id   AF-A0A7X6X5W8-F1
#
_cell.length_a   1.000
_cell.length_b   1.000
_cell.length_c   1.000
_cell.angle_alpha   90.00
_cell.angle_beta   90.00
_cell.angle_gamma   90.00
#
_symmetry.space_group_name_H-M   'P 1'
#
loop_
_entity.id
_entity.type
_entity.pdbx_description
1 polymer ?
#
loop_
_entity_poly.entity_id
_entity_poly.type
_entity_poly.pdbx_seq_one_letter_code
_entity_poly.pdbx_strand_id
1 'polypeptide(L)'
;MLKKRLNLFSSQKEALSKLEDMLLRHSAQNTLILSGESGSGKSTAVQEFLSSFRGPVRGYTTVRHRSSGKNTVAFQHILLPVSAAPDELTLEYPDQLPADLVYFLYRDENKVDFDRSAFLRLAEYMSPEQTYQYEAPELMLWDEVGGEELLIDSFFETLFYWLVQDDKPSQIIVWKKQRLR
;
A
#
# COMPACT_ATOMS: atom_id res chain seq x y z
N MET A 1 5.41 -28.04 -4.47
CA MET A 1 4.09 -27.38 -4.27
C MET A 1 3.96 -26.30 -5.34
N LEU A 2 2.98 -26.41 -6.24
CA LEU A 2 2.82 -25.51 -7.38
C LEU A 2 2.57 -24.08 -6.89
N LYS A 3 3.42 -23.12 -7.28
CA LYS A 3 3.05 -21.71 -7.32
C LYS A 3 1.83 -21.61 -8.22
N LYS A 4 0.62 -21.53 -7.66
CA LYS A 4 -0.55 -21.10 -8.42
C LYS A 4 -0.24 -19.68 -8.87
N ARG A 5 0.24 -19.52 -10.11
CA ARG A 5 0.14 -18.23 -10.80
C ARG A 5 -1.34 -17.89 -10.78
N LEU A 6 -1.73 -16.86 -10.03
CA LEU A 6 -3.00 -16.19 -10.25
C LEU A 6 -2.95 -15.72 -11.70
N ASN A 7 -3.64 -16.45 -12.58
CA ASN A 7 -3.80 -16.04 -13.96
C ASN A 7 -4.63 -14.77 -13.91
N LEU A 8 -3.96 -13.62 -14.01
CA LEU A 8 -4.60 -12.34 -14.27
C LEU A 8 -5.56 -12.53 -15.44
N PHE A 9 -6.86 -12.31 -15.22
CA PHE A 9 -7.83 -12.30 -16.31
C PHE A 9 -7.44 -11.20 -17.32
N SER A 10 -7.83 -11.35 -18.59
CA SER A 10 -7.49 -10.38 -19.65
C SER A 10 -7.88 -8.95 -19.27
N SER A 11 -9.03 -8.78 -18.59
CA SER A 11 -9.50 -7.51 -18.05
C SER A 11 -8.59 -6.92 -16.97
N GLN A 12 -8.01 -7.74 -16.10
CA GLN A 12 -7.10 -7.30 -15.03
C GLN A 12 -5.71 -6.92 -15.56
N LYS A 13 -5.22 -7.61 -16.60
CA LYS A 13 -3.99 -7.20 -17.30
C LYS A 13 -4.19 -5.88 -18.03
N GLU A 14 -5.34 -5.71 -18.69
CA GLU A 14 -5.68 -4.47 -19.37
C GLU A 14 -5.87 -3.33 -18.36
N ALA A 15 -6.48 -3.60 -17.22
CA ALA A 15 -6.66 -2.65 -16.13
C ALA A 15 -5.32 -2.25 -15.48
N LEU A 16 -4.43 -3.21 -15.23
CA LEU A 16 -3.06 -2.94 -14.75
C LEU A 16 -2.28 -2.12 -15.78
N SER A 17 -2.34 -2.50 -17.06
CA SER A 17 -1.72 -1.76 -18.15
C SER A 17 -2.27 -0.33 -18.26
N LYS A 18 -3.58 -0.13 -18.09
CA LYS A 18 -4.21 1.19 -18.05
C LYS A 18 -3.75 2.00 -16.83
N LEU A 19 -3.62 1.37 -15.68
CA LEU A 19 -3.19 2.03 -14.45
C LEU A 19 -1.71 2.41 -14.55
N GLU A 20 -0.85 1.53 -15.06
CA GLU A 20 0.55 1.84 -15.38
C GLU A 20 0.65 2.95 -16.44
N ASP A 21 -0.13 2.88 -17.51
CA ASP A 21 -0.21 3.94 -18.53
C ASP A 21 -0.64 5.27 -17.94
N MET A 22 -1.65 5.29 -17.05
CA MET A 22 -2.10 6.49 -16.37
C MET A 22 -1.01 7.03 -15.43
N LEU A 23 -0.39 6.17 -14.62
CA LEU A 23 0.71 6.55 -13.73
C LEU A 23 1.91 7.13 -14.51
N LEU A 24 2.18 6.64 -15.72
CA LEU A 24 3.27 7.11 -16.58
C LEU A 24 2.92 8.36 -17.39
N ARG A 25 1.66 8.51 -17.83
CA ARG A 25 1.20 9.63 -18.69
C ARG A 25 0.69 10.82 -17.89
N HIS A 26 0.18 10.58 -16.69
CA HIS A 26 -0.35 11.59 -15.80
C HIS A 26 0.52 11.75 -14.56
N SER A 27 1.45 12.71 -14.63
CA SER A 27 1.64 13.62 -13.50
C SER A 27 0.43 14.58 -13.41
N ALA A 28 -0.79 14.03 -13.48
CA ALA A 28 -2.02 14.82 -13.36
C ALA A 28 -1.93 15.56 -12.04
N GLN A 29 -2.31 16.84 -12.10
CA GLN A 29 -2.21 17.79 -10.98
C GLN A 29 -2.65 17.09 -9.68
N ASN A 30 -1.81 17.19 -8.64
CA ASN A 30 -2.03 16.63 -7.32
C ASN A 30 -1.77 15.12 -7.14
N THR A 31 -0.95 14.46 -7.98
CA THR A 31 -0.48 13.08 -7.70
C THR A 31 1.03 12.92 -7.94
N LEU A 32 1.77 12.54 -6.90
CA LEU A 32 3.18 12.15 -6.94
C LEU A 32 3.28 10.63 -6.89
N ILE A 33 4.02 10.05 -7.83
CA ILE A 33 4.25 8.61 -7.91
C ILE A 33 5.73 8.34 -7.65
N LEU A 34 6.02 7.66 -6.55
CA LEU A 34 7.36 7.19 -6.23
C LEU A 34 7.50 5.77 -6.73
N SER A 35 8.25 5.58 -7.80
CA SER A 35 8.54 4.26 -8.36
C SER A 35 10.04 3.98 -8.37
N GLY A 36 10.41 2.71 -8.24
CA GLY A 36 11.81 2.31 -8.09
C GLY A 36 11.94 0.89 -7.56
N GLU A 37 13.15 0.35 -7.59
CA GLU A 37 13.41 -1.01 -7.11
C GLU A 37 13.09 -1.16 -5.61
N SER A 38 12.83 -2.39 -5.17
CA SER A 38 12.70 -2.68 -3.74
C SER A 38 14.01 -2.32 -3.03
N GLY A 39 13.92 -1.58 -1.92
CA GLY A 39 15.09 -1.09 -1.18
C GLY A 39 15.66 0.25 -1.66
N SER A 40 15.06 0.89 -2.67
CA SER A 40 15.54 2.19 -3.18
C SER A 40 15.22 3.40 -2.27
N GLY A 41 14.68 3.18 -1.07
CA GLY A 41 14.38 4.26 -0.10
C GLY A 41 13.08 5.03 -0.31
N LYS A 42 12.14 4.55 -1.14
CA LYS A 42 10.87 5.27 -1.43
C LYS A 42 10.04 5.55 -0.18
N SER A 43 9.72 4.50 0.58
CA SER A 43 8.91 4.63 1.79
C SER A 43 9.65 5.44 2.87
N THR A 44 10.98 5.36 2.94
CA THR A 44 11.80 6.21 3.83
C THR A 44 11.66 7.70 3.47
N ALA A 45 11.76 8.04 2.17
CA ALA A 45 11.58 9.43 1.73
C ALA A 45 10.16 9.96 2.04
N VAL A 46 9.13 9.11 1.91
CA VAL A 46 7.77 9.47 2.31
C VAL A 46 7.68 9.73 3.81
N GLN A 47 8.28 8.88 4.64
CA GLN A 47 8.29 9.08 6.09
C GLN A 47 8.99 10.38 6.49
N GLU A 48 10.15 10.67 5.91
CA GLU A 48 10.86 11.93 6.15
C GLU A 48 9.99 13.14 5.77
N PHE A 49 9.32 13.08 4.62
CA PHE A 49 8.37 14.12 4.22
C PHE A 49 7.23 14.27 5.23
N LEU A 50 6.59 13.17 5.62
CA LEU A 50 5.47 13.15 6.57
C LEU A 50 5.87 13.70 7.95
N SER A 51 7.12 13.52 8.38
CA SER A 51 7.60 14.04 9.68
C SER A 51 7.50 15.57 9.81
N SER A 52 7.48 16.27 8.67
CA SER A 52 7.42 17.73 8.59
C SER A 52 6.08 18.27 8.06
N PHE A 53 5.22 17.40 7.53
CA PHE A 53 3.93 17.75 6.98
C PHE A 53 2.93 18.09 8.10
N ARG A 54 2.23 19.22 7.98
CA ARG A 54 1.34 19.75 9.04
C ARG A 54 -0.15 19.72 8.70
N GLY A 55 -0.53 19.18 7.54
CA GLY A 55 -1.92 19.05 7.12
C GLY A 55 -2.53 17.69 7.50
N PRO A 56 -3.86 17.55 7.39
CA PRO A 56 -4.55 16.28 7.58
C PRO A 56 -4.15 15.28 6.48
N VAL A 57 -3.73 14.08 6.91
CA VAL A 57 -3.32 12.98 6.04
C VAL A 57 -4.33 11.85 6.15
N ARG A 58 -4.77 11.30 5.01
CA ARG A 58 -5.53 10.04 4.99
C ARG A 58 -4.78 9.00 4.18
N GLY A 59 -4.67 7.79 4.70
CA GLY A 59 -3.97 6.78 3.92
C GLY A 59 -3.55 5.60 4.75
N TYR A 60 -2.61 4.85 4.18
CA TYR A 60 -1.93 3.81 4.91
C TYR A 60 -0.45 3.74 4.55
N THR A 61 0.35 3.29 5.50
CA THR A 61 1.74 2.86 5.27
C THR A 61 1.91 1.39 5.63
N THR A 62 2.99 0.78 5.15
CA THR A 62 3.31 -0.63 5.41
C THR A 62 4.53 -0.76 6.31
N VAL A 63 4.37 -1.48 7.43
CA VAL A 63 5.49 -1.87 8.30
C VAL A 63 5.86 -3.31 8.04
N ARG A 64 7.16 -3.57 7.90
CA ARG A 64 7.74 -4.91 7.86
C ARG A 64 8.11 -5.35 9.27
N HIS A 65 7.66 -6.53 9.66
CA HIS A 65 8.03 -7.17 10.92
C HIS A 65 8.90 -8.40 10.62
N ARG A 66 10.02 -8.56 11.32
CA ARG A 66 10.91 -9.71 11.15
C ARG A 66 11.24 -10.35 12.49
N SER A 67 11.19 -11.69 12.56
CA SER A 67 11.80 -12.45 13.66
C SER A 67 13.14 -13.02 13.20
N SER A 68 14.20 -12.75 13.96
CA SER A 68 15.53 -13.32 13.73
C SER A 68 15.62 -14.77 14.17
N GLY A 69 14.94 -15.15 15.26
CA GLY A 69 14.92 -16.52 15.78
C GLY A 69 14.17 -17.55 14.93
N LYS A 70 13.12 -17.14 14.20
CA LYS A 70 12.29 -18.06 13.39
C LYS A 70 12.36 -17.81 11.88
N ASN A 71 13.19 -16.87 11.44
CA ASN A 71 13.31 -16.48 10.01
C ASN A 71 11.95 -16.13 9.37
N THR A 72 11.05 -15.52 10.13
CA THR A 72 9.70 -15.14 9.67
C THR A 72 9.63 -13.66 9.35
N VAL A 73 8.88 -13.31 8.30
CA VAL A 73 8.62 -11.92 7.89
C VAL A 73 7.12 -11.72 7.74
N ALA A 74 6.60 -10.64 8.28
CA ALA A 74 5.21 -10.24 8.09
C ALA A 74 5.09 -8.75 7.74
N PHE A 75 3.95 -8.37 7.18
CA PHE A 75 3.66 -7.00 6.78
C PHE A 75 2.30 -6.59 7.33
N GLN A 76 2.24 -5.38 7.88
CA GLN A 76 1.06 -4.77 8.46
C GLN A 76 0.74 -3.46 7.75
N HIS A 77 -0.55 -3.20 7.52
CA HIS A 77 -1.02 -1.86 7.14
C HIS A 77 -1.26 -1.03 8.39
N ILE A 78 -0.77 0.20 8.40
CA ILE A 78 -1.03 1.21 9.43
C ILE A 78 -1.86 2.32 8.80
N LEU A 79 -3.08 2.56 9.30
CA LEU A 79 -3.99 3.60 8.79
C LEU A 79 -3.66 4.97 9.40
N LEU A 80 -3.77 6.06 8.62
CA LEU A 80 -3.52 7.46 9.01
C LEU A 80 -4.84 8.26 8.95
N PRO A 81 -5.25 9.10 9.94
CA PRO A 81 -4.42 10.19 10.51
C PRO A 81 -3.96 10.06 11.97
N VAL A 82 -4.43 9.07 12.73
CA VAL A 82 -4.41 9.19 14.20
C VAL A 82 -3.11 8.65 14.79
N SER A 83 -2.13 9.56 14.94
CA SER A 83 -0.83 9.41 15.62
C SER A 83 0.20 8.50 14.93
N ALA A 84 1.38 9.04 14.65
CA ALA A 84 2.59 8.33 14.19
C ALA A 84 2.45 7.53 12.88
N ALA A 85 2.91 8.13 11.78
CA ALA A 85 3.69 7.29 10.86
C ALA A 85 4.74 6.59 11.75
N PRO A 86 4.87 5.26 11.70
CA PRO A 86 5.77 4.55 12.60
C PRO A 86 7.19 5.09 12.41
N ASP A 87 7.91 5.35 13.50
CA ASP A 87 9.29 5.87 13.43
C ASP A 87 10.19 4.99 12.55
N GLU A 88 9.85 3.69 12.46
CA GLU A 88 10.56 2.69 11.67
C GLU A 88 9.60 1.90 10.77
N LEU A 89 9.99 1.71 9.50
CA LEU A 89 9.27 0.83 8.54
C LEU A 89 9.65 -0.64 8.67
N THR A 90 10.64 -0.95 9.50
CA THR A 90 11.10 -2.32 9.73
C THR A 90 11.36 -2.51 11.20
N LEU A 91 10.58 -3.40 11.82
CA LEU A 91 10.70 -3.77 13.22
C LEU A 91 11.25 -5.19 13.33
N GLU A 92 12.34 -5.35 14.08
CA GLU A 92 12.97 -6.65 14.33
C GLU A 92 12.67 -7.16 15.73
N TYR A 93 12.30 -8.44 15.83
CA TYR A 93 11.97 -9.14 17.06
C TYR A 93 12.95 -10.31 17.26
N PRO A 94 13.45 -10.54 18.48
CA PRO A 94 14.45 -11.60 18.72
C PRO A 94 13.87 -13.01 18.53
N ASP A 95 12.67 -13.26 19.06
CA ASP A 95 12.13 -14.63 19.12
C ASP A 95 11.01 -14.86 18.10
N GLN A 96 9.90 -14.15 18.26
CA GLN A 96 8.71 -14.35 17.44
C GLN A 96 7.98 -13.04 17.19
N LEU A 97 7.19 -13.03 16.12
CA LEU A 97 6.33 -11.89 15.82
C LEU A 97 5.19 -11.79 16.87
N PRO A 98 4.78 -10.57 17.25
CA PRO A 98 3.63 -10.36 18.12
C PRO A 98 2.36 -11.02 17.54
N ALA A 99 1.63 -11.76 18.37
CA ALA A 99 0.43 -12.49 17.95
C ALA A 99 -0.84 -11.62 17.93
N ASP A 100 -0.78 -10.46 18.57
CA ASP A 100 -1.84 -9.46 18.71
C ASP A 100 -1.89 -8.46 17.54
N LEU A 101 -0.89 -8.48 16.66
CA LEU A 101 -0.86 -7.65 15.46
C LEU A 101 -1.58 -8.32 14.28
N VAL A 102 -2.25 -7.50 13.47
CA VAL A 102 -2.98 -7.94 12.28
C VAL A 102 -2.08 -7.76 11.05
N TYR A 103 -1.58 -8.88 10.52
CA TYR A 103 -0.75 -8.91 9.33
C TYR A 103 -1.56 -9.21 8.07
N PHE A 104 -1.33 -8.46 6.99
CA PHE A 104 -1.95 -8.77 5.70
C PHE A 104 -1.13 -9.78 4.88
N LEU A 105 0.17 -9.87 5.15
CA LEU A 105 1.06 -10.84 4.54
C LEU A 105 1.95 -11.43 5.63
N TYR A 106 1.99 -12.75 5.71
CA TYR A 106 2.87 -13.49 6.59
C TYR A 106 3.66 -14.50 5.77
N ARG A 107 4.96 -14.62 6.04
CA ARG A 107 5.85 -15.55 5.37
C ARG A 107 6.82 -16.20 6.34
N ASP A 108 6.87 -17.52 6.30
CA ASP A 108 7.93 -18.33 6.88
C ASP A 108 8.58 -19.22 5.79
N GLU A 109 9.42 -20.18 6.20
CA GLU A 109 10.12 -21.07 5.27
C GLU A 109 9.18 -22.02 4.48
N ASN A 110 8.01 -22.31 5.03
CA ASN A 110 7.08 -23.34 4.54
C ASN A 110 5.74 -22.76 4.04
N LYS A 111 5.38 -21.54 4.46
CA LYS A 111 4.07 -20.95 4.28
C LYS A 111 4.18 -19.48 3.87
N VAL A 112 3.29 -19.10 2.95
CA VAL A 112 2.91 -17.70 2.69
C VAL A 112 1.41 -17.60 2.93
N ASP A 113 1.01 -16.64 3.75
CA ASP A 113 -0.39 -16.35 4.07
C ASP A 113 -0.72 -14.91 3.68
N PHE A 114 -1.81 -14.70 2.96
CA PHE A 114 -2.22 -13.40 2.43
C PHE A 114 -3.68 -13.12 2.78
N ASP A 115 -3.92 -12.16 3.68
CA ASP A 115 -5.26 -11.74 4.09
C ASP A 115 -5.85 -10.75 3.08
N ARG A 116 -6.62 -11.28 2.13
CA ARG A 116 -7.39 -10.46 1.18
C ARG A 116 -8.34 -9.48 1.88
N SER A 117 -8.87 -9.84 3.04
CA SER A 117 -9.82 -9.01 3.79
C SER A 117 -9.18 -7.72 4.30
N ALA A 118 -7.86 -7.72 4.53
CA ALA A 118 -7.12 -6.51 4.89
C ALA A 118 -7.20 -5.43 3.80
N PHE A 119 -7.19 -5.82 2.53
CA PHE A 119 -7.31 -4.87 1.42
C PHE A 119 -8.75 -4.44 1.16
N LEU A 120 -9.74 -5.28 1.47
CA LEU A 120 -11.14 -4.84 1.49
C LEU A 120 -11.36 -3.74 2.52
N ARG A 121 -10.81 -3.90 3.73
CA ARG A 121 -10.81 -2.87 4.77
C ARG A 121 -10.10 -1.60 4.33
N LEU A 122 -8.98 -1.71 3.61
CA LEU A 122 -8.31 -0.54 3.01
C LEU A 122 -9.18 0.16 1.96
N ALA A 123 -9.83 -0.60 1.07
CA ALA A 123 -10.71 -0.03 0.05
C ALA A 123 -11.86 0.74 0.69
N GLU A 124 -12.52 0.15 1.69
CA GLU A 124 -13.56 0.83 2.48
C GLU A 124 -13.00 2.07 3.17
N TYR A 125 -11.87 1.96 3.85
CA TYR A 125 -11.21 3.07 4.52
C TYR A 125 -10.86 4.23 3.59
N MET A 126 -10.44 3.91 2.36
CA MET A 126 -10.08 4.87 1.33
C MET A 126 -11.25 5.26 0.43
N SER A 127 -12.48 4.78 0.69
CA SER A 127 -13.66 5.15 -0.10
C SER A 127 -13.95 6.65 -0.02
N PRO A 128 -14.60 7.26 -1.03
CA PRO A 128 -14.99 8.66 -0.99
C PRO A 128 -15.84 9.01 0.23
N GLU A 129 -16.79 8.15 0.55
CA GLU A 129 -17.71 8.30 1.68
C GLU A 129 -16.95 8.37 3.00
N GLN A 130 -16.00 7.44 3.21
CA GLN A 130 -15.19 7.42 4.42
C GLN A 130 -14.17 8.56 4.45
N THR A 131 -13.61 8.93 3.28
CA THR A 131 -12.59 9.98 3.15
C THR A 131 -13.11 11.35 3.53
N TYR A 132 -14.33 11.69 3.14
CA TYR A 132 -14.94 13.00 3.41
C TYR A 132 -15.85 13.02 4.64
N GLN A 133 -15.92 11.94 5.43
CA GLN A 133 -16.81 11.87 6.60
C GLN A 133 -16.42 12.84 7.74
N TYR A 134 -15.15 13.23 7.85
CA TYR A 134 -14.64 14.06 8.95
C TYR A 134 -14.08 15.39 8.43
N GLU A 135 -12.80 15.41 8.12
CA GLU A 135 -12.07 16.55 7.54
C GLU A 135 -11.51 16.09 6.19
N ALA A 136 -11.68 16.90 5.15
CA ALA A 136 -11.11 16.61 3.85
C ALA A 136 -9.58 16.58 3.98
N PRO A 137 -8.91 15.47 3.65
CA PRO A 137 -7.46 15.41 3.79
C PRO A 137 -6.79 16.34 2.77
N GLU A 138 -5.69 16.98 3.17
CA GLU A 138 -4.82 17.70 2.24
C GLU A 138 -3.95 16.72 1.45
N LEU A 139 -3.59 15.61 2.08
CA LEU A 139 -2.74 14.57 1.52
C LEU A 139 -3.35 13.18 1.69
N MET A 140 -3.29 12.40 0.62
CA MET A 140 -3.60 10.99 0.59
C MET A 140 -2.34 10.16 0.34
N LEU A 141 -2.11 9.13 1.17
CA LEU A 141 -0.97 8.22 1.03
C LEU A 141 -1.42 6.79 0.70
N TRP A 142 -0.83 6.26 -0.36
CA TRP A 142 -0.94 4.87 -0.79
C TRP A 142 0.45 4.24 -0.80
N ASP A 143 0.83 3.54 0.26
CA ASP A 143 2.13 2.88 0.32
C ASP A 143 2.09 1.48 -0.30
N GLU A 144 3.21 1.03 -0.84
CA GLU A 144 3.42 -0.35 -1.26
C GLU A 144 2.34 -0.89 -2.25
N VAL A 145 1.89 -0.07 -3.21
CA VAL A 145 0.90 -0.42 -4.25
C VAL A 145 1.59 -1.06 -5.46
N GLY A 146 1.07 -2.15 -6.01
CA GLY A 146 1.57 -2.73 -7.26
C GLY A 146 1.67 -4.27 -7.25
N GLY A 147 1.11 -4.93 -6.25
CA GLY A 147 1.15 -6.38 -6.01
C GLY A 147 -0.17 -7.10 -6.36
N GLU A 148 -0.39 -8.22 -5.65
CA GLU A 148 -1.61 -9.04 -5.78
C GLU A 148 -2.88 -8.31 -5.30
N GLU A 149 -2.75 -7.24 -4.53
CA GLU A 149 -3.86 -6.41 -4.06
C GLU A 149 -4.63 -5.73 -5.19
N LEU A 150 -3.98 -5.48 -6.33
CA LEU A 150 -4.66 -4.93 -7.51
C LEU A 150 -5.63 -5.94 -8.16
N LEU A 151 -5.66 -7.19 -7.68
CA LEU A 151 -6.63 -8.23 -8.10
C LEU A 151 -7.86 -8.28 -7.22
N ILE A 152 -7.97 -7.35 -6.28
CA ILE A 152 -9.11 -7.19 -5.40
C ILE A 152 -9.92 -6.03 -5.98
N ASP A 153 -11.05 -6.36 -6.60
CA ASP A 153 -11.83 -5.43 -7.42
C ASP A 153 -12.15 -4.13 -6.66
N SER A 154 -12.61 -4.21 -5.41
CA SER A 154 -12.93 -3.02 -4.61
C SER A 154 -11.71 -2.13 -4.34
N PHE A 155 -10.53 -2.72 -4.09
CA PHE A 155 -9.30 -1.96 -3.87
C PHE A 155 -8.87 -1.27 -5.17
N PHE A 156 -8.90 -2.01 -6.28
CA PHE A 156 -8.60 -1.48 -7.60
C PHE A 156 -9.55 -0.33 -7.98
N GLU A 157 -10.85 -0.52 -7.83
CA GLU A 157 -11.88 0.48 -8.14
C GLU A 157 -11.71 1.74 -7.29
N THR A 158 -11.40 1.59 -6.00
CA THR A 158 -11.15 2.72 -5.10
C THR A 158 -9.91 3.50 -5.52
N LEU A 159 -8.80 2.81 -5.79
CA LEU A 159 -7.57 3.47 -6.29
C LEU A 159 -7.83 4.17 -7.63
N PHE A 160 -8.52 3.50 -8.55
CA PHE A 160 -8.84 4.03 -9.86
C PHE A 160 -9.71 5.28 -9.77
N TYR A 161 -10.75 5.28 -8.93
CA TYR A 161 -11.58 6.44 -8.64
C TYR A 161 -10.72 7.66 -8.26
N TRP A 162 -9.81 7.50 -7.30
CA TRP A 162 -8.95 8.61 -6.87
C TRP A 162 -7.89 9.00 -7.89
N LEU A 163 -7.53 8.13 -8.83
CA LEU A 163 -6.62 8.51 -9.89
C LEU A 163 -7.28 9.43 -10.91
N VAL A 164 -8.55 9.19 -11.26
CA VAL A 164 -9.28 9.93 -12.31
C VAL A 164 -10.07 11.14 -11.83
N GLN A 165 -10.28 11.28 -10.52
CA GLN A 165 -11.05 12.39 -9.96
C GLN A 165 -10.35 13.75 -10.16
N ASP A 166 -11.04 14.75 -10.68
CA ASP A 166 -10.45 16.07 -10.93
C ASP A 166 -10.24 16.88 -9.63
N ASP A 167 -11.26 16.90 -8.76
CA ASP A 167 -11.22 17.60 -7.46
C ASP A 167 -10.89 16.61 -6.34
N LYS A 168 -9.61 16.27 -6.26
CA LYS A 168 -9.06 15.31 -5.29
C LYS A 168 -7.93 15.91 -4.45
N PRO A 169 -7.74 15.41 -3.21
CA PRO A 169 -6.56 15.71 -2.40
C PRO A 169 -5.26 15.42 -3.13
N SER A 170 -4.17 16.06 -2.67
CA SER A 170 -2.82 15.67 -3.12
C SER A 170 -2.57 14.21 -2.77
N GLN A 171 -1.91 13.47 -3.65
CA GLN A 171 -1.65 12.05 -3.48
C GLN A 171 -0.17 11.74 -3.56
N ILE A 172 0.30 10.86 -2.68
CA ILE A 172 1.56 10.14 -2.84
C ILE A 172 1.23 8.67 -3.01
N ILE A 173 1.72 8.07 -4.10
CA ILE A 173 1.61 6.64 -4.36
C ILE A 173 3.02 6.05 -4.39
N VAL A 174 3.34 5.17 -3.45
CA VAL A 174 4.57 4.37 -3.46
C VAL A 174 4.31 3.12 -4.28
N TRP A 175 4.83 3.11 -5.50
CA TRP A 175 4.62 2.04 -6.46
C TRP A 175 5.70 0.95 -6.36
N LYS A 176 5.25 -0.28 -6.06
CA LYS A 176 5.99 -1.54 -6.20
C LYS A 176 6.16 -1.86 -7.67
N LYS A 177 7.34 -1.60 -8.22
CA LYS A 177 7.67 -2.08 -9.56
C LYS A 177 7.84 -3.60 -9.51
N GLN A 178 6.85 -4.36 -10.01
CA GLN A 178 7.03 -5.79 -10.22
C GLN A 178 8.08 -5.99 -11.31
N ARG A 179 9.16 -6.71 -11.00
CA ARG A 179 10.01 -7.30 -12.05
C ARG A 179 9.20 -8.43 -12.67
N LEU A 180 8.54 -8.17 -13.78
CA LEU A 180 8.04 -9.22 -14.67
C LEU A 180 9.27 -10.05 -15.09
N ARG A 181 9.43 -11.23 -14.49
CA ARG A 181 10.37 -12.27 -14.93
C ARG A 181 9.60 -13.41 -15.55
#